data_AF-A0A927VSC3-F1
#
_entry.id   AF-A0A927VSC3-F1
#
_cell.length_a   1.000
_cell.length_b   1.000
_cell.length_c   1.000
_cell.angle_alpha   90.00
_cell.angle_beta   90.00
_cell.angle_gamma   90.00
#
_symmetry.space_group_name_H-M   'P 1'
#
loop_
_entity.id
_entity.type
_entity.pdbx_description
1 polymer ?
#
loop_
_entity_poly.entity_id
_entity_poly.type
_entity_poly.pdbx_seq_one_letter_code
_entity_poly.pdbx_strand_id
1 'polypeptide(L)'
;MMKPNYAELEKNICYVIKEQHIKLGFSENSRWLYYPLSALNHILGTDCDAAGMEKTLGGFFDFAEDRLGPGRATHKGERFCLHMDPKASVYVRDNVPDEPFLVELIGTLEKHGTTMEQVVDVFRKYSDRVHVEEADSDEFDMLVYFEDGEPDPFVYCLADEMGHITYHRMIMSELQERL
;
A
#
# COMPACT_ATOMS: atom_id res chain seq x y z
N MET A 1 -17.98 -17.48 12.68
CA MET A 1 -17.40 -16.54 11.70
C MET A 1 -16.63 -15.49 12.46
N MET A 2 -15.35 -15.31 12.13
CA MET A 2 -14.53 -14.23 12.68
C MET A 2 -15.06 -12.90 12.10
N LYS A 3 -15.12 -11.85 12.92
CA LYS A 3 -15.58 -10.54 12.45
C LYS A 3 -14.47 -9.92 11.57
N PRO A 4 -14.79 -9.32 10.41
CA PRO A 4 -13.80 -8.66 9.58
C PRO A 4 -13.06 -7.54 10.33
N ASN A 5 -11.75 -7.44 10.12
CA ASN A 5 -10.91 -6.41 10.74
C ASN A 5 -10.93 -5.10 9.92
N TYR A 6 -12.02 -4.35 10.06
CA TYR A 6 -12.18 -3.08 9.33
C TYR A 6 -11.16 -2.01 9.70
N ALA A 7 -10.65 -2.02 10.93
CA ALA A 7 -9.63 -1.06 11.36
C ALA A 7 -8.32 -1.25 10.58
N GLU A 8 -7.93 -2.49 10.28
CA GLU A 8 -6.73 -2.77 9.50
C GLU A 8 -6.88 -2.36 8.04
N LEU A 9 -8.06 -2.58 7.45
CA LEU A 9 -8.34 -2.09 6.09
C LEU A 9 -8.35 -0.55 6.03
N GLU A 10 -8.94 0.11 7.03
CA GLU A 10 -8.91 1.58 7.13
C GLU A 10 -7.46 2.09 7.22
N LYS A 11 -6.62 1.47 8.06
CA LYS A 11 -5.21 1.81 8.21
C LYS A 11 -4.44 1.62 6.89
N ASN A 12 -4.63 0.50 6.21
CA ASN A 12 -3.99 0.23 4.92
C ASN A 12 -4.39 1.28 3.86
N ILE A 13 -5.68 1.58 3.72
CA ILE A 13 -6.19 2.61 2.81
C ILE A 13 -5.57 3.97 3.14
N CYS A 14 -5.49 4.33 4.42
CA CYS A 14 -4.87 5.57 4.86
C CYS A 14 -3.39 5.67 4.45
N TYR A 15 -2.63 4.58 4.58
CA TYR A 15 -1.23 4.55 4.13
C TYR A 15 -1.08 4.66 2.61
N VAL A 16 -1.93 3.98 1.84
CA VAL A 16 -1.90 4.09 0.37
C VAL A 16 -2.22 5.51 -0.08
N ILE A 17 -3.23 6.16 0.51
CA ILE A 17 -3.57 7.56 0.22
C ILE A 17 -2.43 8.50 0.64
N LYS A 18 -1.82 8.26 1.81
CA LYS A 18 -0.69 9.06 2.31
C LYS A 18 0.51 8.97 1.37
N GLU A 19 0.85 7.79 0.89
CA GLU A 19 1.90 7.61 -0.10
C GLU A 19 1.62 8.38 -1.39
N GLN A 20 0.37 8.35 -1.88
CA GLN A 20 -0.03 9.14 -3.05
C GLN A 20 0.11 10.65 -2.81
N HIS A 21 -0.19 11.13 -1.60
CA HIS A 21 0.04 12.54 -1.24
C HIS A 21 1.52 12.92 -1.29
N ILE A 22 2.41 12.04 -0.83
CA ILE A 22 3.86 12.29 -0.87
C ILE A 22 4.36 12.29 -2.31
N LYS A 23 3.93 11.32 -3.13
CA LYS A 23 4.33 11.19 -4.55
C LYS A 23 3.80 12.31 -5.46
N LEU A 24 2.53 12.67 -5.30
CA LEU A 24 1.81 13.49 -6.28
C LEU A 24 1.39 14.86 -5.73
N GLY A 25 1.64 15.11 -4.45
CA GLY A 25 1.07 16.23 -3.71
C GLY A 25 -0.36 15.95 -3.24
N PHE A 26 -0.78 16.72 -2.24
CA PHE A 26 -2.16 16.67 -1.75
C PHE A 26 -3.15 17.15 -2.82
N SER A 27 -4.25 16.41 -2.97
CA SER A 27 -5.41 16.83 -3.76
C SER A 27 -6.70 16.32 -3.13
N GLU A 28 -7.72 17.17 -3.14
CA GLU A 28 -9.07 16.86 -2.65
C GLU A 28 -9.90 16.20 -3.75
N ASN A 29 -9.40 15.08 -4.28
CA ASN A 29 -10.07 14.30 -5.32
C ASN A 29 -10.47 12.92 -4.79
N SER A 30 -11.48 12.33 -5.45
CA SER A 30 -11.82 10.92 -5.27
C SER A 30 -10.63 10.03 -5.62
N ARG A 31 -10.57 8.86 -4.97
CA ARG A 31 -9.51 7.88 -5.21
C ARG A 31 -10.09 6.52 -5.59
N TRP A 32 -9.37 5.81 -6.44
CA TRP A 32 -9.69 4.44 -6.84
C TRP A 32 -8.53 3.55 -6.40
N LEU A 33 -8.78 2.69 -5.44
CA LEU A 33 -7.78 1.79 -4.87
C LEU A 33 -8.10 0.36 -5.31
N TYR A 34 -7.10 -0.34 -5.84
CA TYR A 34 -7.27 -1.66 -6.42
C TYR A 34 -6.63 -2.71 -5.54
N TYR A 35 -7.39 -3.76 -5.20
CA TYR A 35 -6.93 -4.85 -4.36
C TYR A 35 -7.33 -6.20 -4.98
N PRO A 36 -6.47 -7.23 -4.94
CA PRO A 36 -6.91 -8.59 -5.13
C PRO A 36 -7.73 -9.08 -3.93
N LEU A 37 -8.61 -10.06 -4.16
CA LEU A 37 -9.45 -10.68 -3.13
C LEU A 37 -8.62 -11.26 -1.98
N SER A 38 -7.50 -11.90 -2.30
CA SER A 38 -6.55 -12.47 -1.36
C SER A 38 -5.99 -11.45 -0.38
N ALA A 39 -5.55 -10.29 -0.87
CA ALA A 39 -5.07 -9.19 -0.03
C ALA A 39 -6.16 -8.68 0.91
N LEU A 40 -7.37 -8.49 0.38
CA LEU A 40 -8.50 -8.08 1.21
C LEU A 40 -8.81 -9.12 2.28
N ASN A 41 -8.79 -10.41 1.95
CA ASN A 41 -8.96 -11.50 2.91
C ASN A 41 -7.87 -11.50 3.97
N HIS A 42 -6.62 -11.29 3.58
CA HIS A 42 -5.50 -11.19 4.51
C HIS A 42 -5.66 -10.01 5.48
N ILE A 43 -5.88 -8.81 4.94
CA ILE A 43 -6.04 -7.56 5.72
C ILE A 43 -7.25 -7.67 6.67
N LEU A 44 -8.38 -8.16 6.18
CA LEU A 44 -9.62 -8.26 6.95
C LEU A 44 -9.65 -9.47 7.88
N GLY A 45 -8.70 -10.41 7.76
CA GLY A 45 -8.72 -11.68 8.48
C GLY A 45 -9.95 -12.52 8.12
N THR A 46 -10.33 -12.54 6.84
CA THR A 46 -11.47 -13.28 6.32
C THR A 46 -11.05 -14.36 5.32
N ASP A 47 -11.98 -15.23 4.98
CA ASP A 47 -11.85 -16.23 3.91
C ASP A 47 -13.12 -16.18 3.05
N CYS A 48 -13.33 -15.02 2.43
CA CYS A 48 -14.47 -14.76 1.58
C CYS A 48 -14.15 -15.11 0.13
N ASP A 49 -15.16 -15.60 -0.60
CA ASP A 49 -15.17 -15.49 -2.06
C ASP A 49 -15.50 -14.04 -2.48
N ALA A 50 -15.55 -13.79 -3.79
CA ALA A 50 -15.82 -12.45 -4.30
C ALA A 50 -17.17 -11.87 -3.82
N ALA A 51 -18.23 -12.68 -3.78
CA ALA A 51 -19.56 -12.23 -3.34
C ALA A 51 -19.58 -11.92 -1.83
N GLY A 52 -18.91 -12.76 -1.03
CA GLY A 52 -18.72 -12.52 0.40
C GLY A 52 -17.89 -11.26 0.67
N MET A 53 -16.85 -11.02 -0.13
CA MET A 53 -16.00 -9.85 0.00
C MET A 53 -16.73 -8.56 -0.37
N GLU A 54 -17.57 -8.56 -1.40
CA GLU A 54 -18.42 -7.41 -1.75
C GLU A 54 -19.30 -7.00 -0.55
N LYS A 55 -19.95 -7.99 0.10
CA LYS A 55 -20.75 -7.74 1.30
C LYS A 55 -19.90 -7.23 2.48
N THR A 56 -18.72 -7.82 2.68
CA THR A 56 -17.79 -7.42 3.75
C THR A 56 -17.34 -5.97 3.56
N LEU A 57 -17.03 -5.56 2.34
CA LEU A 57 -16.64 -4.19 2.00
C LEU A 57 -17.81 -3.20 2.15
N GLY A 58 -19.05 -3.61 1.89
CA GLY A 58 -20.22 -2.79 2.24
C GLY A 58 -20.24 -2.40 3.71
N GLY A 59 -20.04 -3.37 4.61
CA GLY A 59 -19.94 -3.10 6.05
C GLY A 59 -18.70 -2.28 6.45
N PHE A 60 -17.60 -2.37 5.70
CA PHE A 60 -16.44 -1.51 5.89
C PHE A 60 -16.79 -0.04 5.60
N PHE A 61 -17.49 0.25 4.50
CA PHE A 61 -17.88 1.62 4.17
C PHE A 61 -18.83 2.21 5.20
N ASP A 62 -19.79 1.43 5.71
CA ASP A 62 -20.64 1.85 6.84
C ASP A 62 -19.81 2.15 8.10
N PHE A 63 -18.79 1.32 8.39
CA PHE A 63 -17.90 1.50 9.54
C PHE A 63 -17.04 2.77 9.44
N ALA A 64 -16.60 3.13 8.23
CA ALA A 64 -15.63 4.20 7.98
C ALA A 64 -16.24 5.53 7.50
N GLU A 65 -17.54 5.59 7.23
CA GLU A 65 -18.21 6.74 6.60
C GLU A 65 -17.94 8.09 7.31
N ASP A 66 -17.96 8.10 8.64
CA ASP A 66 -17.70 9.30 9.44
C ASP A 66 -16.30 9.88 9.21
N ARG A 67 -15.32 9.03 8.87
CA ARG A 67 -13.92 9.42 8.69
C ARG A 67 -13.57 9.58 7.21
N LEU A 68 -13.86 8.55 6.40
CA LEU A 68 -13.46 8.46 5.00
C LEU A 68 -14.53 8.94 4.01
N GLY A 69 -15.75 9.21 4.47
CA GLY A 69 -16.88 9.55 3.61
C GLY A 69 -17.54 8.34 2.94
N PRO A 70 -18.60 8.57 2.15
CA PRO A 70 -19.32 7.49 1.47
C PRO A 70 -18.43 6.83 0.42
N GLY A 71 -18.42 5.51 0.38
CA GLY A 71 -17.65 4.77 -0.62
C GLY A 71 -18.40 3.59 -1.17
N ARG A 72 -17.78 2.91 -2.14
CA ARG A 72 -18.30 1.67 -2.70
C ARG A 72 -17.19 0.79 -3.23
N ALA A 73 -17.43 -0.52 -3.20
CA ALA A 73 -16.61 -1.50 -3.88
C ALA A 73 -17.29 -1.94 -5.17
N THR A 74 -16.49 -2.16 -6.20
CA THR A 74 -16.88 -2.93 -7.40
C THR A 74 -15.81 -3.98 -7.66
N HIS A 75 -16.12 -5.01 -8.46
CA HIS A 75 -15.10 -6.02 -8.79
C HIS A 75 -15.30 -6.62 -10.19
N LYS A 76 -14.22 -7.19 -10.72
CA LYS A 76 -14.24 -8.06 -11.90
C LYS A 76 -13.41 -9.30 -11.58
N GLY A 77 -14.07 -10.45 -11.44
CA GLY A 77 -13.44 -11.65 -10.89
C GLY A 77 -12.96 -11.38 -9.46
N GLU A 78 -11.69 -11.66 -9.18
CA GLU A 78 -11.07 -11.49 -7.87
C GLU A 78 -10.34 -10.15 -7.70
N ARG A 79 -10.55 -9.19 -8.60
CA ARG A 79 -9.97 -7.84 -8.50
C ARG A 79 -11.04 -6.83 -8.12
N PHE A 80 -10.85 -6.20 -6.96
CA PHE A 80 -11.72 -5.20 -6.38
C PHE A 80 -11.20 -3.79 -6.65
N CYS A 81 -12.11 -2.85 -6.87
CA CYS A 81 -11.87 -1.42 -6.94
C CYS A 81 -12.71 -0.74 -5.86
N LEU A 82 -12.04 -0.06 -4.94
CA LEU A 82 -12.64 0.72 -3.86
C LEU A 82 -12.63 2.19 -4.30
N HIS A 83 -13.82 2.75 -4.47
CA HIS A 83 -14.00 4.18 -4.72
C HIS A 83 -14.12 4.91 -3.38
N MET A 84 -13.16 5.81 -3.13
CA MET A 84 -13.05 6.62 -1.93
C MET A 84 -13.52 8.05 -2.21
N ASP A 85 -14.35 8.60 -1.33
CA ASP A 85 -14.78 9.99 -1.35
C ASP A 85 -13.58 10.96 -1.21
N PRO A 86 -13.63 12.18 -1.76
CA PRO A 86 -12.61 13.21 -1.49
C PRO A 86 -12.34 13.44 0.00
N LYS A 87 -13.35 13.24 0.87
CA LYS A 87 -13.21 13.28 2.32
C LYS A 87 -12.12 12.35 2.85
N ALA A 88 -11.89 11.18 2.24
CA ALA A 88 -10.80 10.30 2.62
C ALA A 88 -9.42 10.96 2.46
N SER A 89 -9.21 11.71 1.37
CA SER A 89 -7.97 12.47 1.15
C SER A 89 -7.78 13.57 2.19
N VAL A 90 -8.86 14.30 2.54
CA VAL A 90 -8.83 15.33 3.59
C VAL A 90 -8.52 14.70 4.95
N TYR A 91 -9.20 13.61 5.30
CA TYR A 91 -9.00 12.89 6.55
C TYR A 91 -7.55 12.42 6.71
N VAL A 92 -6.97 11.82 5.66
CA VAL A 92 -5.59 11.34 5.68
C VAL A 92 -4.58 12.49 5.78
N ARG A 93 -4.84 13.63 5.11
CA ARG A 93 -4.00 14.82 5.26
C ARG A 93 -3.96 15.30 6.72
N ASP A 94 -5.12 15.33 7.38
CA ASP A 94 -5.27 15.95 8.70
C ASP A 94 -4.93 15.01 9.86
N ASN A 95 -5.03 13.69 9.68
CA ASN A 95 -4.95 12.71 10.78
C ASN A 95 -3.80 11.70 10.65
N VAL A 96 -3.20 11.55 9.47
CA VAL A 96 -2.09 10.62 9.25
C VAL A 96 -0.81 11.44 9.09
N PRO A 97 0.19 11.30 9.97
CA PRO A 97 1.46 12.00 9.78
C PRO A 97 2.21 11.47 8.57
N ASP A 98 3.13 12.26 8.05
CA ASP A 98 4.07 11.78 7.04
C ASP A 98 5.07 10.85 7.72
N GLU A 99 5.24 9.65 7.19
CA GLU A 99 6.24 8.69 7.67
C GLU A 99 7.62 9.13 7.18
N PRO A 100 8.56 9.53 8.07
CA PRO A 100 9.86 10.05 7.66
C PRO A 100 10.62 9.13 6.72
N PHE A 101 10.54 7.81 6.92
CA PHE A 101 11.16 6.83 6.03
C PHE A 101 10.63 6.96 4.59
N LEU A 102 9.30 6.98 4.42
CA LEU A 102 8.65 7.01 3.12
C LEU A 102 8.92 8.33 2.38
N VAL A 103 8.98 9.45 3.10
CA VAL A 103 9.34 10.76 2.54
C VAL A 103 10.77 10.75 2.01
N GLU A 104 11.74 10.22 2.78
CA GLU A 104 13.14 10.16 2.34
C GLU A 104 13.35 9.18 1.19
N LEU A 105 12.64 8.04 1.19
CA LEU A 105 12.66 7.07 0.11
C LEU A 105 12.18 7.71 -1.21
N ILE A 106 10.99 8.30 -1.20
CA ILE A 106 10.41 8.93 -2.40
C ILE A 106 11.31 10.08 -2.89
N GLY A 107 11.76 10.95 -1.98
CA GLY A 107 12.68 12.03 -2.34
C GLY A 107 14.06 11.57 -2.81
N THR A 108 14.47 10.34 -2.51
CA THR A 108 15.70 9.72 -3.05
C THR A 108 15.47 9.20 -4.46
N LEU A 109 14.35 8.53 -4.71
CA LEU A 109 13.98 8.02 -6.04
C LEU A 109 13.73 9.13 -7.07
N GLU A 110 13.29 10.31 -6.63
CA GLU A 110 13.11 11.47 -7.51
C GLU A 110 14.43 12.11 -8.00
N LYS A 111 15.57 11.79 -7.38
CA LYS A 111 16.87 12.34 -7.78
C LYS A 111 17.38 11.65 -9.04
N HIS A 112 17.91 12.44 -9.97
CA HIS A 112 18.56 11.88 -11.16
C HIS A 112 19.83 11.10 -10.80
N GLY A 113 19.96 9.90 -11.37
CA GLY A 113 21.14 9.05 -11.19
C GLY A 113 21.18 8.30 -9.86
N THR A 114 20.05 8.21 -9.15
CA THR A 114 19.91 7.37 -7.96
C THR A 114 20.23 5.92 -8.28
N THR A 115 21.03 5.27 -7.43
CA THR A 115 21.43 3.86 -7.57
C THR A 115 20.65 2.97 -6.60
N MET A 116 20.59 1.66 -6.89
CA MET A 116 19.91 0.68 -6.03
C MET A 116 20.51 0.65 -4.62
N GLU A 117 21.83 0.77 -4.53
CA GLU A 117 22.55 0.86 -3.26
C GLU A 117 22.10 2.09 -2.44
N GLN A 118 21.95 3.25 -3.07
CA GLN A 118 21.45 4.45 -2.38
C GLN A 118 20.02 4.29 -1.88
N VAL A 119 19.16 3.57 -2.63
CA VAL A 119 17.80 3.25 -2.19
C VAL A 119 17.85 2.33 -0.97
N VAL A 120 18.64 1.26 -1.01
CA VAL A 120 18.82 0.32 0.12
C VAL A 120 19.42 1.02 1.35
N ASP A 121 20.33 1.96 1.16
CA ASP A 121 20.91 2.75 2.25
C ASP A 121 19.86 3.60 2.97
N VAL A 122 18.81 4.06 2.28
CA VAL A 122 17.65 4.68 2.95
C VAL A 122 17.01 3.68 3.89
N PHE A 123 16.71 2.43 3.50
CA PHE A 123 16.14 1.45 4.43
C PHE A 123 17.04 1.21 5.65
N ARG A 124 18.34 1.02 5.42
CA ARG A 124 19.34 0.76 6.47
C ARG A 124 19.52 1.95 7.42
N LYS A 125 19.21 3.17 6.99
CA LYS A 125 19.19 4.35 7.86
C LYS A 125 18.09 4.27 8.92
N TYR A 126 16.98 3.61 8.61
CA TYR A 126 15.79 3.54 9.47
C TYR A 126 15.67 2.24 10.27
N SER A 127 16.41 1.19 9.93
CA SER A 127 16.45 -0.06 10.70
C SER A 127 17.71 -0.88 10.41
N ASP A 128 18.21 -1.59 11.41
CA ASP A 128 19.24 -2.63 11.24
C ASP A 128 18.64 -3.97 10.75
N ARG A 129 17.30 -4.10 10.75
CA ARG A 129 16.55 -5.32 10.37
C ARG A 129 15.91 -5.16 9.00
N VAL A 130 16.77 -5.06 7.98
CA VAL A 130 16.36 -4.89 6.59
C VAL A 130 16.74 -6.14 5.80
N HIS A 131 15.74 -6.79 5.22
CA HIS A 131 15.94 -7.86 4.24
C HIS A 131 16.16 -7.24 2.87
N VAL A 132 17.13 -7.79 2.13
CA VAL A 132 17.44 -7.41 0.75
C VAL A 132 17.74 -8.68 -0.03
N GLU A 133 17.02 -8.91 -1.13
CA GLU A 133 17.28 -10.04 -2.03
C GLU A 133 17.06 -9.64 -3.50
N GLU A 134 17.77 -10.32 -4.40
CA GLU A 134 17.46 -10.26 -5.83
C GLU A 134 16.10 -10.90 -6.07
N ALA A 135 15.27 -10.24 -6.87
CA ALA A 135 13.95 -10.78 -7.20
C ALA A 135 14.08 -11.89 -8.24
N ASP A 136 13.38 -13.01 -8.04
CA ASP A 136 13.19 -14.03 -9.07
C ASP A 136 12.01 -13.62 -9.97
N SER A 137 12.20 -12.57 -10.76
CA SER A 137 11.15 -11.93 -11.55
C SER A 137 11.70 -11.26 -12.81
N ASP A 138 10.90 -11.27 -13.88
CA ASP A 138 11.18 -10.44 -15.07
C ASP A 138 10.72 -8.97 -14.89
N GLU A 139 9.94 -8.67 -13.84
CA GLU A 139 9.38 -7.33 -13.58
C GLU A 139 10.22 -6.53 -12.57
N PHE A 140 10.87 -7.21 -11.64
CA PHE A 140 11.59 -6.60 -10.53
C PHE A 140 13.02 -7.10 -10.47
N ASP A 141 13.95 -6.24 -10.06
CA ASP A 141 15.35 -6.60 -9.87
C ASP A 141 15.64 -6.95 -8.40
N MET A 142 14.94 -6.32 -7.46
CA MET A 142 15.25 -6.44 -6.02
C MET A 142 13.99 -6.35 -5.15
N LEU A 143 13.98 -7.11 -4.05
CA LEU A 143 12.99 -7.03 -2.99
C LEU A 143 13.65 -6.50 -1.72
N VAL A 144 13.04 -5.47 -1.12
CA VAL A 144 13.51 -4.86 0.13
C VAL A 144 12.36 -4.68 1.10
N TYR A 145 12.54 -5.08 2.37
CA TYR A 145 11.53 -4.88 3.42
C TYR A 145 12.14 -4.89 4.83
N PHE A 146 11.39 -4.37 5.78
CA PHE A 146 11.74 -4.44 7.21
C PHE A 146 11.26 -5.76 7.79
N GLU A 147 12.17 -6.56 8.35
CA GLU A 147 11.88 -7.94 8.80
C GLU A 147 10.80 -8.01 9.89
N ASP A 148 10.72 -6.96 10.71
CA ASP A 148 9.74 -6.81 11.78
C ASP A 148 8.56 -5.90 11.43
N GLY A 149 8.52 -5.41 10.19
CA GLY A 149 7.47 -4.51 9.69
C GLY A 149 7.56 -3.08 10.19
N GLU A 150 8.69 -2.66 10.78
CA GLU A 150 8.90 -1.32 11.32
C GLU A 150 10.08 -0.62 10.62
N PRO A 151 9.94 0.66 10.20
CA PRO A 151 8.77 1.53 10.36
C PRO A 151 7.63 1.26 9.35
N ASP A 152 7.84 0.35 8.39
CA ASP A 152 6.93 0.17 7.26
C ASP A 152 6.66 -1.33 7.00
N PRO A 153 5.40 -1.80 7.04
CA PRO A 153 5.08 -3.23 6.97
C PRO A 153 5.02 -3.81 5.55
N PHE A 154 5.42 -3.04 4.54
CA PHE A 154 5.29 -3.42 3.15
C PHE A 154 6.61 -3.93 2.56
N VAL A 155 6.49 -4.70 1.49
CA VAL A 155 7.61 -5.07 0.63
C VAL A 155 7.71 -4.10 -0.53
N TYR A 156 8.94 -3.70 -0.82
CA TYR A 156 9.30 -2.84 -1.92
C TYR A 156 9.95 -3.67 -3.01
N CYS A 157 9.24 -3.85 -4.11
CA CYS A 157 9.74 -4.47 -5.33
C CYS A 157 10.33 -3.37 -6.20
N LEU A 158 11.66 -3.32 -6.27
CA LEU A 158 12.43 -2.31 -6.98
C LEU A 158 12.80 -2.80 -8.38
N ALA A 159 12.78 -1.90 -9.36
CA ALA A 159 13.24 -2.15 -10.72
C ALA A 159 14.09 -0.98 -11.23
N ASP A 160 15.15 -1.24 -11.98
CA ASP A 160 15.96 -0.24 -12.68
C ASP A 160 15.55 -0.14 -14.15
N GLU A 161 14.72 0.86 -14.45
CA GLU A 161 14.25 1.15 -15.79
C GLU A 161 15.21 2.11 -16.50
N MET A 162 16.31 1.56 -17.02
CA MET A 162 17.31 2.32 -17.81
C MET A 162 17.95 3.49 -17.05
N GLY A 163 18.27 3.32 -15.77
CA GLY A 163 18.84 4.34 -14.88
C GLY A 163 17.78 5.12 -14.09
N HIS A 164 16.53 4.65 -14.09
CA HIS A 164 15.44 5.19 -13.30
C HIS A 164 14.88 4.10 -12.41
N ILE A 165 15.13 4.21 -11.11
CA ILE A 165 14.63 3.22 -10.16
C ILE A 165 13.15 3.49 -9.87
N THR A 166 12.32 2.50 -10.13
CA THR A 166 10.90 2.48 -9.80
C THR A 166 10.64 1.49 -8.68
N TYR A 167 9.50 1.62 -8.01
CA TYR A 167 9.10 0.66 -6.99
C TYR A 167 7.60 0.39 -6.99
N HIS A 168 7.26 -0.85 -6.68
CA HIS A 168 5.94 -1.27 -6.26
C HIS A 168 5.97 -1.62 -4.78
N ARG A 169 5.04 -1.05 -4.01
CA ARG A 169 4.89 -1.32 -2.59
C ARG A 169 3.60 -2.11 -2.36
N MET A 170 3.72 -3.27 -1.73
CA MET A 170 2.62 -4.21 -1.55
C MET A 170 2.81 -5.03 -0.27
N ILE A 171 1.77 -5.69 0.21
CA ILE A 171 1.90 -6.57 1.39
C ILE A 171 2.55 -7.90 0.99
N MET A 172 3.22 -8.59 1.91
CA MET A 172 3.91 -9.86 1.63
C MET A 172 3.01 -10.92 0.99
N SER A 173 1.73 -10.99 1.39
CA SER A 173 0.79 -11.93 0.79
C SER A 173 0.45 -11.61 -0.66
N GLU A 174 0.50 -10.33 -1.06
CA GLU A 174 0.31 -9.93 -2.47
C GLU A 174 1.52 -10.32 -3.32
N LEU A 175 2.73 -10.21 -2.77
CA LEU A 175 3.95 -10.60 -3.46
C LEU A 175 3.97 -12.09 -3.80
N GLN A 176 3.55 -12.94 -2.87
CA GLN A 176 3.49 -14.40 -3.04
C GLN A 176 2.56 -14.88 -4.17
N GLU A 177 1.69 -14.01 -4.69
CA GLU A 177 0.83 -14.31 -5.83
C GLU A 177 1.39 -13.78 -7.17
N ARG A 178 2.41 -12.93 -7.11
CA ARG A 178 3.03 -12.28 -8.28
C ARG A 178 4.34 -12.91 -8.71
N LEU A 179 5.03 -13.60 -7.79
CA LEU A 179 6.21 -14.44 -8.04
C LEU A 179 5.77 -15.90 -8.22
#